data_AF-A0A966FVY8-F1
#
_entry.id   AF-A0A966FVY8-F1
#
_cell.length_a   1.000
_cell.length_b   1.000
_cell.length_c   1.000
_cell.angle_alpha   90.00
_cell.angle_beta   90.00
_cell.angle_gamma   90.00
#
_symmetry.space_group_name_H-M   'P 1'
#
loop_
_entity.id
_entity.type
_entity.pdbx_description
1 polymer ?
#
loop_
_entity_poly.entity_id
_entity_poly.type
_entity_poly.pdbx_seq_one_letter_code
_entity_poly.pdbx_strand_id
1 'polypeptide(L)' 'MRYLSTRGRAPVLDFEGATLTGLANDGGLYLPEE' A
#
# COMPACT_ATOMS: atom_id res chain seq x y z
N MET A 1 -7.43 -3.06 8.91
CA MET A 1 -6.91 -1.81 8.32
C MET A 1 -6.39 -2.15 6.94
N ARG A 2 -6.84 -1.44 5.91
CA ARG A 2 -6.40 -1.64 4.52
C ARG A 2 -5.40 -0.55 4.17
N TYR A 3 -4.43 -0.87 3.32
CA TYR A 3 -3.44 0.07 2.82
C TYR A 3 -3.56 0.18 1.30
N LEU A 4 -3.74 1.41 0.82
CA LEU A 4 -3.90 1.75 -0.59
C LEU A 4 -2.64 2.44 -1.11
N SER A 5 -2.23 2.13 -2.35
CA SER A 5 -1.21 2.95 -3.01
C SER A 5 -1.78 4.32 -3.35
N THR A 6 -1.00 5.37 -3.14
CA THR A 6 -1.30 6.74 -3.58
C THR A 6 -1.54 6.88 -5.08
N ARG A 7 -1.14 5.90 -5.88
CA ARG A 7 -1.36 5.86 -7.35
C ARG A 7 -2.49 4.91 -7.76
N GLY A 8 -3.06 4.15 -6.82
CA GLY A 8 -4.26 3.34 -7.01
C GLY A 8 -4.12 2.15 -7.96
N ARG A 9 -2.89 1.77 -8.35
CA ARG A 9 -2.64 0.66 -9.29
C ARG A 9 -1.96 -0.55 -8.64
N ALA A 10 -1.45 -0.39 -7.42
CA ALA A 10 -0.92 -1.49 -6.63
C ALA A 10 -2.05 -2.28 -5.92
N PRO A 11 -1.82 -3.57 -5.59
CA PRO A 11 -2.73 -4.36 -4.77
C PRO A 11 -2.98 -3.72 -3.40
N VAL A 12 -4.19 -3.87 -2.86
CA VAL A 12 -4.51 -3.50 -1.47
C VAL A 12 -3.78 -4.47 -0.53
N LEU A 13 -3.10 -3.93 0.48
CA LEU A 13 -2.38 -4.71 1.49
C LEU A 13 -2.95 -4.45 2.89
N ASP A 14 -2.59 -5.32 3.84
CA ASP A 14 -2.71 -5.04 5.26
C ASP A 14 -1.43 -4.38 5.79
N PHE A 15 -1.37 -4.15 7.12
CA PHE A 15 -0.23 -3.50 7.76
C PHE A 15 1.08 -4.27 7.58
N GLU A 16 1.06 -5.60 7.78
CA GLU A 16 2.24 -6.45 7.63
C GLU A 16 2.74 -6.42 6.18
N GLY A 17 1.84 -6.60 5.21
CA GLY A 17 2.15 -6.54 3.80
C GLY A 17 2.74 -5.20 3.39
N ALA A 18 2.14 -4.09 3.80
CA ALA A 18 2.66 -2.74 3.52
C ALA A 18 4.05 -2.51 4.13
N THR A 19 4.27 -2.97 5.37
CA THR A 19 5.54 -2.81 6.09
C THR A 19 6.67 -3.61 5.44
N LEU A 20 6.40 -4.86 5.06
CA LEU A 20 7.40 -5.72 4.42
C LEU A 20 7.68 -5.32 2.97
N THR A 21 6.68 -4.78 2.27
CA THR A 21 6.82 -4.32 0.89
C THR A 21 7.57 -2.99 0.80
N GLY A 22 7.34 -2.07 1.74
CA GLY A 22 7.89 -0.72 1.71
C GLY A 22 7.24 0.14 0.61
N LEU A 23 7.82 0.12 -0.60
CA LEU A 23 7.33 0.92 -1.73
C LEU A 23 6.29 0.15 -2.55
N ALA A 24 5.18 0.81 -2.92
CA ALA A 24 4.19 0.18 -3.78
C ALA A 24 4.78 -0.11 -5.18
N ASN A 25 4.35 -1.21 -5.80
CA ASN A 25 4.90 -1.66 -7.09
C ASN A 25 4.55 -0.75 -8.28
N ASP A 26 3.61 0.19 -8.10
CA ASP A 26 3.29 1.25 -9.05
C ASP A 26 4.11 2.54 -8.82
N GLY A 27 5.08 2.49 -7.91
CA GLY A 27 5.92 3.61 -7.50
C GLY A 27 5.22 4.61 -6.57
N GLY A 28 4.04 4.27 -6.04
CA GLY A 28 3.35 5.02 -5.00
C GLY A 28 3.81 4.64 -3.59
N LEU A 29 3.17 5.26 -2.59
CA LEU A 29 3.32 4.92 -1.18
C LEU A 29 2.03 4.28 -0.68
N TYR A 30 2.15 3.30 0.22
CA TYR A 30 0.99 2.74 0.90
C TYR A 30 0.50 3.67 2.03
N LEU A 31 -0.78 4.01 2.04
CA LEU A 31 -1.44 4.78 3.10
C LEU A 31 -2.63 4.00 3.67
N PRO A 32 -2.91 4.10 4.99
CA PRO A 32 -4.08 3.49 5.58
C PRO A 32 -5.34 4.10 4.98
N GLU A 33 -6.27 3.24 4.58
CA GLU A 33 -7.64 3.58 4.24
C GLU A 33 -8.45 3.63 5.54
N GLU A 34 -9.08 4.79 5.80
CA GLU A 34 -9.91 5.15 6.97
C GLU A 34 -9.81 4.26 8.23
#